data_AF-A0A9P6VDI2-F1
#
_entry.id   AF-A0A9P6VDI2-F1
#
_cell.length_a   1.000
_cell.length_b   1.000
_cell.length_c   1.000
_cell.angle_alpha   90.00
_cell.angle_beta   90.00
_cell.angle_gamma   90.00
#
_symmetry.space_group_name_H-M   'P 1'
#
loop_
_entity.id
_entity.type
_entity.pdbx_description
1 polymer ?
#
loop_
_entity_poly.entity_id
_entity_poly.type
_entity_poly.pdbx_seq_one_letter_code
_entity_poly.pdbx_strand_id
1 'polypeptide(L)'
;MVQYSTFYILGRSLVFLETEVSLIIFIDAACKNIVDVESKIDFLCMSQGCFPINVPQHTEEGLDLCLVIQYYSRIRLVSILLPLLRASPRGGRILSVLDGGREKPIITTDLGLDNPANYSWS
;
A
#
# COMPACT_ATOMS: atom_id res chain seq x y z
N MET A 1 -8.89 -2.84 14.24
CA MET A 1 -8.69 -1.42 13.92
C MET A 1 -8.14 -1.41 12.50
N VAL A 2 -9.00 -1.16 11.52
CA VAL A 2 -8.62 -1.08 10.10
C VAL A 2 -7.93 0.26 9.93
N GLN A 3 -6.64 0.24 9.65
CA GLN A 3 -5.84 1.47 9.59
C GLN A 3 -5.92 2.03 8.17
N TYR A 4 -6.87 2.93 7.94
CA TYR A 4 -7.01 3.68 6.70
C TYR A 4 -5.76 4.56 6.50
N SER A 5 -4.81 4.15 5.65
CA SER A 5 -3.57 4.90 5.37
C SER A 5 -3.49 5.14 3.86
N THR A 6 -3.76 6.36 3.38
CA THR A 6 -2.90 7.55 3.29
C THR A 6 -1.75 7.38 2.30
N PHE A 7 -1.84 8.10 1.17
CA PHE A 7 -0.75 8.21 0.20
C PHE A 7 -0.01 9.53 0.38
N TYR A 8 1.32 9.47 0.28
CA TYR A 8 2.19 10.64 0.26
C TYR A 8 2.86 10.74 -1.11
N ILE A 9 2.76 11.90 -1.75
CA ILE A 9 3.55 12.22 -2.94
C ILE A 9 4.78 12.99 -2.45
N LEU A 10 5.98 12.44 -2.71
CA LEU A 10 7.25 13.09 -2.37
C LEU A 10 7.72 13.97 -3.53
N GLY A 11 7.46 15.28 -3.41
CA GLY A 11 7.97 16.35 -4.26
C GLY A 11 8.60 17.51 -3.46
N ARG A 12 8.60 18.73 -4.01
CA ARG A 12 9.09 19.97 -3.36
C ARG A 12 8.26 20.40 -2.13
N SER A 13 7.10 19.77 -1.90
CA SER A 13 6.14 20.03 -0.83
C SER A 13 5.42 18.74 -0.46
N LEU A 14 5.05 18.59 0.81
CA LEU A 14 4.21 17.49 1.29
C LEU A 14 2.75 17.82 1.00
N VAL A 15 2.08 16.98 0.21
CA VAL A 15 0.63 17.07 -0.05
C VAL A 15 -0.03 15.84 0.55
N PHE A 16 -1.06 16.05 1.37
CA PHE A 16 -1.90 14.99 1.92
C PHE A 16 -3.16 14.84 1.08
N LEU A 17 -3.39 13.63 0.58
CA LEU A 17 -4.60 13.26 -0.14
C LEU A 17 -5.30 12.15 0.64
N GLU A 18 -6.38 12.50 1.32
CA GLU A 18 -7.21 11.54 2.05
C GLU A 18 -7.98 10.65 1.07
N THR A 19 -7.91 9.34 1.26
CA THR A 19 -8.67 8.37 0.45
C THR A 19 -8.89 7.07 1.23
N GLU A 20 -10.09 6.52 1.07
CA GLU A 20 -10.49 5.23 1.62
C GLU A 20 -10.07 4.12 0.63
N VAL A 21 -8.94 3.46 0.91
CA VAL A 21 -8.33 2.46 0.02
C VAL A 21 -9.05 1.12 -0.03
N SER A 22 -10.06 0.93 0.83
CA SER A 22 -10.95 -0.23 0.77
C SER A 22 -11.99 -0.12 -0.35
N LEU A 23 -12.07 1.02 -1.05
CA LEU A 23 -13.03 1.23 -2.14
C LEU A 23 -12.28 1.61 -3.42
N ILE A 24 -12.47 0.81 -4.47
CA ILE A 24 -11.80 0.98 -5.77
C ILE A 24 -12.20 2.33 -6.41
N ILE A 25 -13.46 2.74 -6.27
CA ILE A 25 -13.92 4.03 -6.78
C ILE A 25 -13.15 5.22 -6.19
N PHE A 26 -12.75 5.16 -4.92
CA PHE A 26 -12.01 6.24 -4.29
C PHE A 26 -10.52 6.22 -4.67
N ILE A 27 -9.98 5.05 -4.96
CA ILE A 27 -8.64 4.93 -5.56
C ILE A 27 -8.61 5.61 -6.93
N ASP A 28 -9.63 5.40 -7.77
CA ASP A 28 -9.73 6.05 -9.08
C ASP A 28 -9.76 7.56 -8.96
N ALA A 29 -10.56 8.09 -8.03
CA ALA A 29 -10.64 9.52 -7.77
C ALA A 29 -9.31 10.08 -7.27
N ALA A 30 -8.64 9.38 -6.35
CA ALA A 30 -7.33 9.78 -5.85
C ALA A 30 -6.27 9.79 -6.96
N CYS A 31 -6.19 8.73 -7.76
CA CYS A 31 -5.27 8.65 -8.89
C CYS A 31 -5.53 9.74 -9.93
N LYS A 32 -6.81 10.08 -10.19
CA LYS A 32 -7.15 11.17 -11.09
C LYS A 32 -6.56 12.51 -10.61
N ASN A 33 -6.73 12.83 -9.33
CA ASN A 33 -6.12 14.04 -8.76
C ASN A 33 -4.59 14.07 -8.93
N ILE A 34 -3.93 12.92 -8.76
CA ILE A 34 -2.48 12.80 -8.97
C ILE A 34 -2.12 13.05 -10.45
N VAL A 35 -2.82 12.40 -11.37
CA VAL A 35 -2.56 12.53 -12.83
C VAL A 35 -2.81 13.94 -13.33
N ASP A 36 -3.79 14.65 -12.78
CA ASP A 36 -4.12 16.02 -13.19
C ASP A 36 -3.06 17.04 -12.72
N VAL A 37 -2.28 16.72 -11.69
CA VAL A 37 -1.29 17.64 -11.07
C VAL A 37 0.15 17.26 -11.42
N GLU A 38 0.46 15.98 -11.47
CA GLU A 38 1.82 15.47 -11.59
C GLU A 38 2.12 14.96 -13.01
N SER A 39 3.28 15.34 -13.54
CA SER A 39 3.74 14.87 -14.85
C SER A 39 4.53 13.56 -14.79
N LYS A 40 5.02 13.18 -13.61
CA LYS A 40 5.79 11.95 -13.38
C LYS A 40 5.76 11.51 -11.92
N ILE A 41 6.04 10.24 -11.67
CA ILE A 41 6.25 9.68 -10.34
C ILE A 41 7.59 8.94 -10.32
N ASP A 42 8.51 9.37 -9.46
CA ASP A 42 9.81 8.70 -9.30
C ASP A 42 9.68 7.46 -8.37
N PHE A 43 8.75 7.50 -7.41
CA PHE A 43 8.58 6.45 -6.40
C PHE A 43 7.13 6.34 -5.93
N LEU A 44 6.58 5.13 -5.90
CA LEU A 44 5.28 4.80 -5.31
C LEU A 44 5.48 3.84 -4.13
N CYS A 45 5.14 4.27 -2.92
CA CYS A 45 5.13 3.44 -1.73
C CYS A 45 3.69 3.05 -1.38
N MET A 46 3.43 1.76 -1.21
CA MET A 46 2.12 1.22 -0.81
C MET A 46 2.28 0.44 0.49
N SER A 47 1.74 0.95 1.58
CA SER A 47 1.85 0.35 2.91
C SER A 47 0.51 -0.06 3.53
N GLN A 48 -0.59 0.04 2.79
CA GLN A 48 -1.92 -0.28 3.31
C GLN A 48 -2.06 -1.78 3.65
N GLY A 49 -2.17 -2.11 4.93
CA GLY A 49 -2.26 -3.48 5.43
C GLY A 49 -3.65 -3.83 5.95
N CYS A 50 -4.03 -5.10 5.86
CA CYS A 50 -5.24 -5.62 6.48
C CYS A 50 -4.99 -7.02 7.03
N PHE A 51 -5.15 -7.18 8.35
CA PHE A 51 -5.09 -8.46 9.03
C PHE A 51 -6.51 -8.86 9.50
N PRO A 52 -7.23 -9.73 8.76
CA PRO A 52 -8.57 -10.14 9.17
C PRO A 52 -8.47 -11.11 10.35
N ILE A 53 -8.99 -10.71 11.53
CA ILE A 53 -8.79 -11.51 12.75
C ILE A 53 -9.81 -12.66 12.89
N ASN A 54 -11.04 -12.61 12.37
CA ASN A 54 -12.02 -13.65 12.71
C ASN A 54 -13.14 -13.96 11.68
N VAL A 55 -13.50 -13.03 10.79
CA VAL A 55 -14.67 -13.18 9.89
C VAL A 55 -14.41 -12.49 8.54
N PRO A 56 -14.83 -13.08 7.40
CA PRO A 56 -14.81 -12.39 6.10
C PRO A 56 -15.56 -11.07 6.18
N GLN A 57 -14.91 -9.99 5.76
CA GLN A 57 -15.49 -8.66 5.67
C GLN A 57 -15.56 -8.29 4.20
N HIS A 58 -16.67 -7.68 3.80
CA HIS A 58 -16.86 -7.22 2.43
C HIS A 58 -16.97 -5.70 2.41
N THR A 59 -16.43 -5.09 1.35
CA THR A 59 -16.58 -3.67 1.08
C THR A 59 -17.99 -3.38 0.58
N GLU A 60 -18.37 -2.10 0.50
CA GLU A 60 -19.65 -1.70 -0.11
C GLU A 60 -19.74 -2.09 -1.59
N GLU A 61 -18.60 -2.33 -2.25
CA GLU A 61 -18.51 -2.84 -3.62
C GLU A 61 -18.69 -4.37 -3.71
N GLY A 62 -18.93 -5.05 -2.58
CA GLY A 62 -19.12 -6.49 -2.49
C GLY A 62 -17.83 -7.32 -2.62
N LEU A 63 -16.66 -6.67 -2.49
CA LEU A 63 -15.35 -7.33 -2.59
C LEU A 63 -14.86 -7.74 -1.20
N ASP A 64 -14.11 -8.84 -1.11
CA ASP A 64 -13.43 -9.19 0.15
C ASP A 64 -12.45 -8.07 0.55
N LEU A 65 -12.63 -7.52 1.75
CA LEU A 65 -11.88 -6.37 2.26
C LEU A 65 -10.37 -6.64 2.30
N CYS A 66 -9.98 -7.85 2.70
CA CYS A 66 -8.59 -8.23 2.82
C CYS A 66 -7.93 -8.27 1.43
N LEU A 67 -8.60 -8.88 0.45
CA LEU A 67 -8.15 -8.89 -0.95
C LEU A 67 -8.12 -7.48 -1.56
N VAL A 68 -9.07 -6.61 -1.24
CA VAL A 68 -9.03 -5.23 -1.73
C VAL A 68 -7.80 -4.50 -1.21
N ILE A 69 -7.56 -4.52 0.11
CA ILE A 69 -6.44 -3.80 0.72
C ILE A 69 -5.10 -4.40 0.29
N GLN A 70 -4.97 -5.72 0.31
CA GLN A 70 -3.68 -6.38 0.04
C GLN A 70 -3.36 -6.53 -1.44
N TYR A 71 -4.35 -6.53 -2.33
CA TYR A 71 -4.14 -6.89 -3.73
C TYR A 71 -4.82 -5.94 -4.73
N TYR A 72 -6.15 -5.85 -4.73
CA TYR A 72 -6.86 -5.13 -5.81
C TYR A 72 -6.56 -3.63 -5.81
N SER A 73 -6.51 -3.00 -4.63
CA SER A 73 -6.17 -1.58 -4.50
C SER A 73 -4.78 -1.27 -5.08
N ARG A 74 -3.80 -2.12 -4.78
CA ARG A 74 -2.41 -1.97 -5.22
C ARG A 74 -2.28 -2.11 -6.72
N ILE A 75 -2.93 -3.11 -7.31
CA ILE A 75 -2.96 -3.27 -8.76
C ILE A 75 -3.64 -2.08 -9.43
N ARG A 76 -4.73 -1.55 -8.85
CA ARG A 76 -5.45 -0.42 -9.42
C ARG A 76 -4.59 0.86 -9.41
N LEU A 77 -3.96 1.17 -8.28
CA LEU A 77 -3.00 2.28 -8.15
C LEU A 77 -1.90 2.19 -9.21
N VAL A 78 -1.25 1.02 -9.29
CA VAL A 78 -0.16 0.81 -10.25
C VAL A 78 -0.67 0.94 -11.68
N SER A 79 -1.83 0.36 -12.00
CA SER A 79 -2.38 0.38 -13.36
C SER A 79 -2.69 1.79 -13.85
N ILE A 80 -3.24 2.66 -12.99
CA ILE A 80 -3.56 4.05 -13.36
C ILE A 80 -2.30 4.92 -13.37
N LEU A 81 -1.39 4.76 -12.41
CA LEU A 81 -0.20 5.59 -12.28
C LEU A 81 0.99 5.10 -13.13
N LEU A 82 0.87 3.97 -13.81
CA LEU A 82 1.91 3.39 -14.66
C LEU A 82 2.49 4.37 -15.69
N PRO A 83 1.69 5.20 -16.39
CA PRO A 83 2.23 6.18 -17.33
C PRO A 83 3.18 7.19 -16.65
N LEU A 84 2.81 7.68 -15.47
CA LEU A 84 3.61 8.64 -14.70
C LEU A 84 4.89 8.00 -14.16
N LEU A 85 4.83 6.74 -13.72
CA LEU A 85 6.00 5.96 -13.30
C LEU A 85 6.99 5.74 -14.47
N ARG A 86 6.47 5.45 -15.66
CA ARG A 86 7.27 5.30 -16.89
C ARG A 86 7.88 6.61 -17.38
N ALA A 87 7.22 7.75 -17.09
CA ALA A 87 7.74 9.08 -17.40
C ALA A 87 8.94 9.47 -16.53
N SER A 88 9.23 8.75 -15.44
CA SER A 88 10.39 9.04 -14.61
C SER A 88 11.72 8.74 -15.35
N PRO A 89 12.64 9.71 -15.47
CA PRO A 89 13.95 9.49 -16.08
C PRO A 89 14.86 8.58 -15.24
N ARG A 90 14.47 8.27 -13.99
CA ARG A 90 15.23 7.41 -13.06
C ARG A 90 14.76 5.95 -13.08
N GLY A 91 13.76 5.63 -13.91
CA GLY A 91 13.03 4.38 -13.87
C GLY A 91 12.18 4.32 -12.61
N GLY A 92 10.89 4.68 -12.73
CA GLY A 92 9.96 4.73 -11.61
C GLY A 92 9.96 3.42 -10.82
N ARG A 93 9.99 3.52 -9.49
CA ARG A 93 10.06 2.36 -8.59
C ARG A 93 8.80 2.23 -7.76
N ILE A 94 8.47 1.00 -7.44
CA ILE A 94 7.30 0.66 -6.63
C ILE A 94 7.80 -0.14 -5.42
N LEU A 95 7.43 0.28 -4.23
CA LEU A 95 7.63 -0.44 -2.98
C LEU A 95 6.27 -0.85 -2.42
N SER A 96 6.07 -2.15 -2.26
CA SER A 96 4.89 -2.71 -1.62
C SER A 96 5.30 -3.29 -0.27
N VAL A 97 4.82 -2.66 0.81
CA VAL A 97 4.94 -3.18 2.18
C VAL A 97 3.69 -3.97 2.49
N LEU A 98 3.84 -5.20 2.99
CA LEU A 98 2.74 -6.13 3.22
C LEU A 98 1.82 -5.65 4.36
N ASP A 99 2.16 -5.99 5.60
CA ASP A 99 1.33 -5.71 6.78
C ASP A 99 2.22 -5.52 8.01
N GLY A 100 2.91 -4.38 8.04
CA GLY A 100 3.84 -4.05 9.11
C GLY A 100 3.15 -3.51 10.36
N GLY A 101 3.78 -3.65 11.52
CA GLY A 101 3.34 -3.08 12.81
C GLY A 101 2.77 -4.09 13.80
N ARG A 102 2.88 -5.40 13.52
CA ARG A 102 2.47 -6.50 14.41
C ARG A 102 3.61 -7.45 14.80
N GLU A 103 4.83 -7.09 14.47
CA GLU A 103 6.02 -7.90 14.69
C GLU A 103 6.51 -7.82 16.14
N LYS A 104 7.26 -8.85 16.55
CA LYS A 104 8.06 -8.84 17.78
C LYS A 104 9.33 -7.99 17.60
N PRO A 105 10.04 -7.65 18.69
CA PRO A 105 11.37 -7.07 18.59
C PRO A 105 12.32 -7.91 17.72
N ILE A 106 13.19 -7.23 16.98
CA ILE A 106 14.18 -7.88 16.12
C ILE A 106 15.17 -8.71 16.94
N ILE A 107 15.39 -9.96 16.52
CA ILE A 107 16.38 -10.86 17.14
C ILE A 107 17.71 -10.67 16.40
N THR A 108 18.53 -9.74 16.88
CA THR A 108 19.80 -9.36 16.21
C THR A 108 20.83 -10.49 16.16
N THR A 109 20.69 -11.51 17.00
CA THR A 109 21.55 -12.69 17.02
C THR A 109 21.13 -13.77 16.01
N ASP A 110 19.98 -13.61 15.35
CA ASP A 110 19.44 -14.56 14.37
C ASP A 110 18.73 -13.80 13.22
N LEU A 111 19.44 -12.87 12.59
CA LEU A 111 18.90 -12.11 11.46
C LEU A 111 18.63 -12.98 10.23
N GLY A 112 19.31 -14.12 10.11
CA GLY A 112 19.12 -15.11 9.04
C GLY A 112 17.86 -15.96 9.21
N LEU A 113 17.23 -15.93 10.39
CA LEU A 113 16.11 -16.79 10.75
C LEU A 113 16.49 -18.29 10.61
N ASP A 114 17.69 -18.64 11.07
CA ASP A 114 18.23 -20.00 10.99
C ASP A 114 17.68 -20.89 12.13
N ASN A 115 17.20 -20.29 13.23
CA ASN A 115 16.66 -21.03 14.36
C ASN A 115 15.13 -21.20 14.25
N PRO A 116 14.60 -22.43 14.11
CA PRO A 116 13.17 -22.69 14.03
C PRO A 116 12.35 -22.21 15.23
N ALA A 117 12.97 -22.06 16.40
CA ALA A 117 12.29 -21.51 17.58
C ALA A 117 11.86 -20.05 17.39
N ASN A 118 12.49 -19.33 16.45
CA ASN A 118 12.20 -17.93 16.16
C ASN A 118 11.12 -17.75 15.08
N TYR A 119 10.50 -18.84 14.57
CA TYR A 119 9.51 -18.78 13.49
C TYR A 119 8.10 -18.38 13.99
N SER A 120 7.97 -17.99 15.26
CA SER A 120 6.68 -17.64 15.86
C SER A 120 6.40 -16.15 15.81
N TRP A 121 5.16 -15.83 15.42
CA TRP A 121 4.59 -14.49 15.49
C TRP A 121 4.12 -14.13 16.92
N SER A 122 3.99 -15.14 17.81
CA SER A 122 3.48 -15.05 19.20
C SER A 122 4.50 -15.52 20.23
#